data_AF-A0A1G2F4S1-F1
#
_entry.id   AF-A0A1G2F4S1-F1
#
_cell.length_a   1.000
_cell.length_b   1.000
_cell.length_c   1.000
_cell.angle_alpha   90.00
_cell.angle_beta   90.00
_cell.angle_gamma   90.00
#
_symmetry.space_group_name_H-M   'P 1'
#
loop_
_entity.id
_entity.type
_entity.pdbx_description
1 polymer ?
#
loop_
_entity_poly.entity_id
_entity_poly.type
_entity_poly.pdbx_seq_one_letter_code
_entity_poly.pdbx_strand_id
1 'polypeptide(L)'
;MTLKFSENYNLFVIYLILNLSGYDDNNNKKRMHPIRKKIRDYFIKHRKDDLKVIKPIRGLLKRFHSNSIAYTGLLKREHPRFKKFKGLDEALILIKKFEENTRLKEFYKKYYLPNLDNIINNKKFRHKLTKYKKDISGFVEMKTNWEISVVVNFLDSYWRGSNFRLLRNRSIITTGPSDKKEVVSWHNIVHEALHCILRVYFKKAEKKFSQKLIKIIKQKTLDKDYKNNTSMHQIEETFIRAFTPLITNENKLDYWDYLKNRFPLSEPIYKILEEKLVKGKVKFNQKILREVLEGMENQYK
;
A
#
# COMPACT_ATOMS: atom_id res chain seq x y z
N MET A 1 -0.47 14.20 -12.86
CA MET A 1 0.04 13.37 -11.75
C MET A 1 1.54 13.24 -11.87
N THR A 2 2.23 13.27 -10.73
CA THR A 2 3.62 12.84 -10.55
C THR A 2 3.61 11.50 -9.83
N LEU A 3 4.32 10.51 -10.38
CA LEU A 3 4.55 9.20 -9.75
C LEU A 3 6.04 8.92 -9.87
N LYS A 4 6.75 8.86 -8.75
CA LYS A 4 8.21 8.72 -8.74
C LYS A 4 8.67 7.83 -7.59
N PHE A 5 9.75 7.07 -7.81
CA PHE A 5 10.46 6.46 -6.70
C PHE A 5 11.15 7.54 -5.87
N SER A 6 11.17 7.36 -4.55
CA SER A 6 11.82 8.31 -3.64
C SER A 6 12.40 7.60 -2.44
N GLU A 7 13.46 8.20 -1.92
CA GLU A 7 13.98 7.91 -0.59
C GLU A 7 12.99 8.28 0.52
N ASN A 8 13.02 7.53 1.62
CA ASN A 8 12.32 7.92 2.84
C ASN A 8 13.00 7.30 4.07
N TYR A 9 13.88 8.09 4.70
CA TYR A 9 14.64 7.64 5.87
C TYR A 9 13.74 7.33 7.09
N ASN A 10 12.67 8.11 7.29
CA ASN A 10 11.73 7.89 8.40
C ASN A 10 11.07 6.51 8.31
N LEU A 11 10.58 6.14 7.11
CA LEU A 11 10.04 4.80 6.87
C LEU A 11 11.12 3.73 7.04
N PHE A 12 12.33 3.94 6.53
CA PHE A 12 13.43 3.00 6.74
C PHE A 12 13.65 2.69 8.23
N VAL A 13 13.73 3.72 9.09
CA VAL A 13 13.92 3.56 10.55
C VAL A 13 12.77 2.78 11.19
N ILE A 14 11.52 3.14 10.87
CA ILE A 14 10.33 2.46 11.42
C ILE A 14 10.36 0.97 11.03
N TYR A 15 10.54 0.65 9.75
CA TYR A 15 10.54 -0.73 9.28
C TYR A 15 11.77 -1.51 9.75
N LEU A 16 12.91 -0.85 9.98
CA LEU A 16 14.06 -1.47 10.65
C LEU A 16 13.72 -1.91 12.06
N ILE A 17 13.07 -1.05 12.84
CA ILE A 17 12.70 -1.38 14.21
C ILE A 17 11.64 -2.48 14.25
N LEU A 18 10.68 -2.48 13.32
CA LEU A 18 9.74 -3.59 13.14
C LEU A 18 10.49 -4.89 12.81
N ASN A 19 11.44 -4.83 11.87
CA ASN A 19 12.28 -5.96 11.50
C ASN A 19 13.06 -6.51 12.70
N LEU A 20 13.70 -5.65 13.50
CA LEU A 20 14.48 -6.06 14.68
C LEU A 20 13.59 -6.50 15.86
N SER A 21 12.35 -6.00 15.93
CA SER A 21 11.34 -6.40 16.93
C SER A 21 10.68 -7.75 16.61
N GLY A 22 11.05 -8.39 15.49
CA GLY A 22 10.52 -9.70 15.11
C GLY A 22 9.11 -9.64 14.52
N TYR A 23 8.74 -8.54 13.85
CA TYR A 23 7.54 -8.50 13.02
C TYR A 23 7.74 -9.33 11.76
N ASP A 24 7.54 -10.63 11.89
CA ASP A 24 7.66 -11.61 10.80
C ASP A 24 6.29 -12.01 10.22
N ASP A 25 5.21 -11.44 10.75
CA ASP A 25 3.84 -11.69 10.32
C ASP A 25 3.68 -11.34 8.83
N ASN A 26 3.03 -12.27 8.10
CA ASN A 26 2.94 -12.39 6.64
C ASN A 26 4.17 -12.93 5.89
N ASN A 27 5.14 -13.54 6.58
CA ASN A 27 6.02 -14.51 5.94
C ASN A 27 5.19 -15.68 5.41
N ASN A 28 4.80 -15.61 4.14
CA ASN A 28 4.58 -16.81 3.36
C ASN A 28 5.86 -17.66 3.43
N LYS A 29 5.77 -18.96 3.19
CA LYS A 29 6.91 -19.91 3.14
C LYS A 29 8.06 -19.44 2.22
N LYS A 30 7.81 -18.42 1.37
CA LYS A 30 8.74 -17.76 0.45
C LYS A 30 9.53 -16.63 1.13
N ARG A 31 10.38 -16.96 2.11
CA ARG A 31 11.64 -16.30 2.53
C ARG A 31 11.72 -14.75 2.57
N MET A 32 12.13 -14.24 3.73
CA MET A 32 12.56 -12.85 4.00
C MET A 32 13.56 -12.31 2.96
N HIS A 33 13.39 -11.06 2.53
CA HIS A 33 14.29 -10.41 1.57
C HIS A 33 15.76 -10.39 2.07
N PRO A 34 16.77 -10.61 1.21
CA PRO A 34 18.16 -10.72 1.64
C PRO A 34 18.68 -9.51 2.43
N ILE A 35 18.30 -8.29 2.06
CA ILE A 35 18.70 -7.07 2.80
C ILE A 35 18.17 -7.10 4.24
N ARG A 36 16.90 -7.50 4.41
CA ARG A 36 16.26 -7.60 5.72
C ARG A 36 16.98 -8.59 6.62
N LYS A 37 17.31 -9.77 6.08
CA LYS A 37 18.09 -10.79 6.77
C LYS A 37 19.49 -10.27 7.11
N LYS A 38 20.21 -9.70 6.14
CA LYS A 38 21.57 -9.16 6.32
C LYS A 38 21.65 -8.12 7.43
N ILE A 39 20.69 -7.18 7.46
CA ILE A 39 20.65 -6.16 8.51
C ILE A 39 20.29 -6.79 9.86
N ARG A 40 19.31 -7.70 9.93
CA ARG A 40 18.96 -8.38 11.17
C ARG A 40 20.14 -9.17 11.75
N ASP A 41 20.80 -9.98 10.93
CA ASP A 41 21.96 -10.78 11.31
C ASP A 41 23.12 -9.90 11.80
N TYR A 42 23.34 -8.75 11.16
CA TYR A 42 24.33 -7.77 11.61
C TYR A 42 24.02 -7.25 13.02
N PHE A 43 22.78 -6.84 13.30
CA PHE A 43 22.42 -6.33 14.63
C PHE A 43 22.55 -7.40 15.71
N ILE A 44 22.16 -8.65 15.41
CA ILE A 44 22.32 -9.80 16.31
C ILE A 44 23.79 -10.06 16.64
N LYS A 45 24.67 -10.03 15.62
CA LYS A 45 26.09 -10.36 15.80
C LYS A 45 26.91 -9.23 16.41
N HIS A 46 26.63 -7.98 16.02
CA HIS A 46 27.53 -6.84 16.26
C HIS A 46 26.92 -5.71 17.08
N ARG A 47 25.61 -5.72 17.36
CA ARG A 47 24.91 -4.61 18.04
C ARG A 47 23.95 -5.12 19.13
N LYS A 48 24.46 -5.98 20.02
CA LYS A 48 23.66 -6.53 21.12
C LYS A 48 23.08 -5.46 22.04
N ASP A 49 23.78 -4.35 22.26
CA ASP A 49 23.28 -3.26 23.10
C ASP A 49 22.13 -2.50 22.44
N ASP A 50 22.18 -2.25 21.14
CA ASP A 50 21.05 -1.71 20.37
C ASP A 50 19.81 -2.61 20.52
N LEU A 51 19.98 -3.93 20.51
CA LEU A 51 18.87 -4.89 20.69
C LEU A 51 18.26 -4.82 22.09
N LYS A 52 19.05 -4.50 23.14
CA LYS A 52 18.51 -4.28 24.49
C LYS A 52 17.56 -3.08 24.52
N VAL A 53 17.86 -2.02 23.77
CA VAL A 53 17.00 -0.83 23.61
C VAL A 53 15.71 -1.15 22.83
N ILE A 54 15.76 -2.09 21.89
CA ILE A 54 14.59 -2.51 21.10
C ILE A 54 13.61 -3.37 21.91
N LYS A 55 14.08 -4.13 22.90
CA LYS A 55 13.24 -5.00 23.73
C LYS A 55 12.00 -4.29 24.33
N PRO A 56 12.11 -3.12 25.00
CA PRO A 56 10.94 -2.39 25.48
C PRO A 56 10.05 -1.88 24.34
N ILE A 57 10.63 -1.42 23.22
CA ILE A 57 9.88 -0.99 22.04
C ILE A 57 8.99 -2.14 21.52
N ARG A 58 9.55 -3.36 21.41
CA ARG A 58 8.80 -4.55 20.98
C ARG A 58 7.57 -4.80 21.84
N GLY A 59 7.68 -4.68 23.17
CA GLY A 59 6.57 -4.87 24.09
C GLY A 59 5.41 -3.91 23.83
N LEU A 60 5.72 -2.65 23.53
CA LEU A 60 4.75 -1.62 23.19
C LEU A 60 4.15 -1.81 21.79
N LEU A 61 4.99 -2.17 20.82
CA LEU A 61 4.56 -2.30 19.43
C LEU A 61 3.63 -3.48 19.22
N LYS A 62 3.87 -4.64 19.85
CA LYS A 62 3.15 -5.92 19.62
C LYS A 62 1.61 -5.82 19.64
N ARG A 63 1.06 -4.80 20.27
CA ARG A 63 -0.39 -4.52 20.35
C ARG A 63 -0.95 -3.87 19.08
N PHE A 64 -0.10 -3.47 18.14
CA PHE A 64 -0.45 -2.73 16.94
C PHE A 64 0.04 -3.46 15.69
N HIS A 65 -0.78 -3.39 14.63
CA HIS A 65 -0.40 -3.83 13.29
C HIS A 65 0.72 -2.93 12.73
N SER A 66 1.68 -3.52 12.00
CA SER A 66 2.83 -2.82 11.41
C SER A 66 2.45 -1.58 10.59
N ASN A 67 1.43 -1.69 9.73
CA ASN A 67 0.95 -0.58 8.91
C ASN A 67 0.44 0.57 9.76
N SER A 68 -0.21 0.30 10.90
CA SER A 68 -0.65 1.35 11.83
C SER A 68 0.54 2.04 12.48
N ILE A 69 1.59 1.28 12.82
CA ILE A 69 2.84 1.81 13.36
C ILE A 69 3.52 2.70 12.32
N ALA A 70 3.70 2.21 11.09
CA ALA A 70 4.30 2.96 9.99
C ALA A 70 3.49 4.21 9.64
N TYR A 71 2.16 4.11 9.56
CA TYR A 71 1.26 5.23 9.25
C TYR A 71 1.36 6.32 10.30
N THR A 72 1.30 5.94 11.57
CA THR A 72 1.34 6.90 12.68
C THR A 72 2.72 7.49 12.85
N GLY A 73 3.77 6.68 12.77
CA GLY A 73 5.16 7.13 12.89
C GLY A 73 5.52 8.12 11.77
N LEU A 74 5.12 7.83 10.53
CA LEU A 74 5.32 8.72 9.40
C LEU A 74 4.52 10.01 9.54
N LEU A 75 3.20 9.92 9.77
CA LEU A 75 2.36 11.10 9.87
C LEU A 75 2.66 11.96 11.08
N LYS A 76 3.06 11.41 12.23
CA LYS A 76 3.43 12.23 13.38
C LYS A 76 4.72 13.04 13.12
N ARG A 77 5.63 12.51 12.29
CA ARG A 77 6.85 13.22 11.87
C ARG A 77 6.55 14.33 10.86
N GLU A 78 5.60 14.12 9.95
CA GLU A 78 5.24 15.10 8.93
C GLU A 78 4.13 16.09 9.37
N HIS A 79 3.28 15.67 10.30
CA HIS A 79 2.15 16.41 10.87
C HIS A 79 2.08 16.20 12.39
N PRO A 80 2.86 16.96 13.18
CA PRO A 80 2.99 16.76 14.63
C PRO A 80 1.68 16.80 15.44
N ARG A 81 0.61 17.41 14.89
CA ARG A 81 -0.73 17.46 15.52
C ARG A 81 -1.58 16.20 15.28
N PHE A 82 -1.08 15.20 14.57
CA PHE A 82 -1.81 13.97 14.24
C PHE A 82 -1.92 13.03 15.47
N LYS A 83 -3.16 12.70 15.89
CA LYS A 83 -3.45 11.96 17.15
C LYS A 83 -4.19 10.62 16.97
N LYS A 84 -4.10 9.95 15.80
CA LYS A 84 -5.01 8.84 15.46
C LYS A 84 -4.87 7.57 16.33
N PHE A 85 -3.79 7.40 17.08
CA PHE A 85 -3.57 6.18 17.88
C PHE A 85 -3.08 6.51 19.30
N LYS A 86 -3.99 6.40 20.28
CA LYS A 86 -3.64 6.47 21.70
C LYS A 86 -2.73 5.29 22.06
N GLY A 87 -1.66 5.56 22.82
CA GLY A 87 -0.76 4.53 23.35
C GLY A 87 0.42 4.16 22.45
N LEU A 88 0.55 4.71 21.25
CA LEU A 88 1.77 4.55 20.43
C LEU A 88 2.84 5.60 20.74
N ASP A 89 2.49 6.66 21.48
CA ASP A 89 3.35 7.82 21.72
C ASP A 89 4.68 7.45 22.39
N GLU A 90 4.63 6.60 23.41
CA GLU A 90 5.81 6.10 24.11
C GLU A 90 6.73 5.31 23.18
N ALA A 91 6.16 4.42 22.35
CA ALA A 91 6.93 3.66 21.37
C ALA A 91 7.59 4.58 20.34
N LEU A 92 6.90 5.62 19.87
CA LEU A 92 7.45 6.60 18.92
C LEU A 92 8.58 7.43 19.53
N ILE A 93 8.50 7.77 20.82
CA ILE A 93 9.58 8.45 21.55
C ILE A 93 10.82 7.55 21.64
N LEU A 94 10.64 6.27 22.01
CA LEU A 94 11.74 5.32 22.07
C LEU A 94 12.35 5.04 20.69
N ILE A 95 11.54 4.98 19.63
CA ILE A 95 12.02 4.89 18.24
C ILE A 95 12.92 6.07 17.89
N LYS A 96 12.54 7.30 18.28
CA LYS A 96 13.35 8.49 18.03
C LYS A 96 14.68 8.45 18.80
N LYS A 97 14.65 8.06 20.08
CA LYS A 97 15.87 7.88 20.89
C LYS A 97 16.79 6.81 20.29
N PHE A 98 16.23 5.71 19.81
CA PHE A 98 16.99 4.66 19.13
C PHE A 98 17.68 5.20 17.87
N GLU A 99 16.97 5.99 17.07
CA GLU A 99 17.51 6.63 15.86
C GLU A 99 18.68 7.59 16.17
N GLU A 100 18.60 8.34 17.27
CA GLU A 100 19.65 9.28 17.70
C GLU A 100 20.90 8.56 18.23
N ASN A 101 20.71 7.43 18.92
CA ASN A 101 21.79 6.71 19.60
C ASN A 101 22.46 5.63 18.74
N THR A 102 22.03 5.43 17.50
CA THR A 102 22.56 4.37 16.64
C THR A 102 22.97 4.92 15.28
N ARG A 103 23.90 4.24 14.61
CA ARG A 103 24.44 4.66 13.32
C ARG A 103 23.51 4.34 12.14
N LEU A 104 22.19 4.51 12.30
CA LEU A 104 21.18 4.12 11.29
C LEU A 104 21.37 4.82 9.96
N LYS A 105 21.83 6.08 9.95
CA LYS A 105 22.15 6.79 8.71
C LYS A 105 23.25 6.09 7.91
N GLU A 106 24.24 5.51 8.56
CA GLU A 106 25.28 4.71 7.88
C GLU A 106 24.70 3.42 7.30
N PHE A 107 23.83 2.72 8.04
CA PHE A 107 23.13 1.53 7.53
C PHE A 107 22.24 1.86 6.33
N TYR A 108 21.53 2.98 6.40
CA TYR A 108 20.70 3.48 5.31
C TYR A 108 21.53 3.71 4.05
N LYS A 109 22.64 4.45 4.16
CA LYS A 109 23.55 4.72 3.04
C LYS A 109 24.23 3.47 2.51
N LYS A 110 24.63 2.54 3.38
CA LYS A 110 25.40 1.34 3.00
C LYS A 110 24.54 0.22 2.41
N TYR A 111 23.32 0.03 2.92
CA TYR A 111 22.49 -1.13 2.58
C TYR A 111 21.20 -0.78 1.85
N TYR A 112 20.59 0.38 2.13
CA TYR A 112 19.29 0.72 1.53
C TYR A 112 19.46 1.52 0.23
N LEU A 113 20.20 2.63 0.26
CA LEU A 113 20.35 3.52 -0.90
C LEU A 113 20.86 2.82 -2.16
N PRO A 114 21.92 1.97 -2.13
CA PRO A 114 22.42 1.33 -3.36
C PRO A 114 21.36 0.44 -4.02
N ASN A 115 20.49 -0.20 -3.23
CA ASN A 115 19.42 -1.03 -3.75
C ASN A 115 18.27 -0.20 -4.33
N LEU A 116 17.98 0.96 -3.74
CA LEU A 116 17.00 1.90 -4.27
C LEU A 116 17.53 2.59 -5.55
N ASP A 117 18.80 2.99 -5.58
CA ASP A 117 19.45 3.61 -6.74
C ASP A 117 19.44 2.68 -7.95
N ASN A 118 19.68 1.38 -7.72
CA ASN A 118 19.53 0.35 -8.75
C ASN A 118 18.11 0.30 -9.32
N ILE A 119 17.08 0.68 -8.56
CA ILE A 119 15.70 0.75 -9.06
C ILE A 119 15.46 2.06 -9.81
N ILE A 120 15.85 3.19 -9.20
CA ILE A 120 15.64 4.54 -9.74
C ILE A 120 16.34 4.71 -11.09
N ASN A 121 17.59 4.26 -11.20
CA ASN A 121 18.40 4.48 -12.40
C ASN A 121 18.13 3.45 -13.50
N ASN A 122 17.50 2.31 -13.17
CA ASN A 122 17.21 1.26 -14.14
C ASN A 122 16.19 1.72 -15.19
N LYS A 123 16.63 1.69 -16.46
CA LYS A 123 15.84 2.14 -17.62
C LYS A 123 14.51 1.37 -17.76
N LYS A 124 14.50 0.07 -17.50
CA LYS A 124 13.28 -0.76 -17.60
C LYS A 124 12.24 -0.33 -16.57
N PHE A 125 12.66 -0.08 -15.33
CA PHE A 125 11.75 0.39 -14.28
C PHE A 125 11.26 1.81 -14.55
N ARG A 126 12.12 2.72 -15.00
CA ARG A 126 11.70 4.08 -15.42
C ARG A 126 10.69 4.05 -16.55
N HIS A 127 10.91 3.22 -17.57
CA HIS A 127 9.97 3.08 -18.68
C HIS A 127 8.61 2.53 -18.21
N LYS A 128 8.62 1.49 -17.37
CA LYS A 128 7.40 0.88 -16.82
C LYS A 128 6.64 1.86 -15.91
N LEU A 129 7.34 2.67 -15.12
CA LEU A 129 6.76 3.73 -14.30
C LEU A 129 6.09 4.82 -15.15
N THR A 130 6.78 5.29 -16.20
CA THR A 130 6.22 6.27 -17.16
C THR A 130 5.00 5.71 -17.87
N LYS A 131 5.04 4.44 -18.29
CA LYS A 131 3.89 3.75 -18.86
C LYS A 131 2.69 3.78 -17.91
N TYR A 132 2.82 3.28 -16.68
CA TYR A 132 1.69 3.24 -15.75
C TYR A 132 1.20 4.63 -15.34
N LYS A 133 2.09 5.61 -15.23
CA LYS A 133 1.71 7.01 -15.05
C LYS A 133 0.78 7.47 -16.18
N LYS A 134 1.14 7.18 -17.44
CA LYS A 134 0.34 7.51 -18.62
C LYS A 134 -0.98 6.74 -18.62
N ASP A 135 -0.95 5.44 -18.36
CA ASP A 135 -2.15 4.58 -18.37
C ASP A 135 -3.15 5.02 -17.30
N ILE A 136 -2.72 5.27 -16.05
CA ILE A 136 -3.58 5.79 -14.98
C ILE A 136 -4.21 7.13 -15.40
N SER A 137 -3.44 8.07 -15.96
CA SER A 137 -3.96 9.36 -16.46
C SER A 137 -4.84 9.24 -17.71
N GLY A 138 -4.67 8.15 -18.47
CA GLY A 138 -5.53 7.78 -19.59
C GLY A 138 -6.90 7.29 -19.12
N PHE A 139 -6.92 6.46 -18.07
CA PHE A 139 -8.13 5.84 -17.53
C PHE A 139 -8.88 6.71 -16.52
N VAL A 140 -8.24 7.66 -15.85
CA VAL A 140 -8.86 8.44 -14.76
C VAL A 140 -8.87 9.92 -15.07
N GLU A 141 -10.03 10.55 -14.95
CA GLU A 141 -10.15 12.01 -14.97
C GLU A 141 -9.58 12.56 -13.65
N MET A 142 -8.48 13.31 -13.72
CA MET A 142 -7.82 13.85 -12.53
C MET A 142 -8.24 15.30 -12.29
N LYS A 143 -9.02 15.55 -11.23
CA LYS A 143 -9.43 16.91 -10.84
C LYS A 143 -8.32 17.74 -10.21
N THR A 144 -7.24 17.11 -9.77
CA THR A 144 -6.10 17.75 -9.10
C THR A 144 -4.81 17.07 -9.52
N ASN A 145 -3.70 17.81 -9.53
CA ASN A 145 -2.41 17.19 -9.74
C ASN A 145 -2.01 16.38 -8.50
N TRP A 146 -1.98 15.06 -8.63
CA TRP A 146 -1.54 14.14 -7.59
C TRP A 146 -0.02 14.01 -7.57
N GLU A 147 0.57 14.01 -6.38
CA GLU A 147 1.97 13.65 -6.16
C GLU A 147 2.04 12.37 -5.35
N ILE A 148 2.58 11.32 -5.97
CA ILE A 148 2.70 10.00 -5.37
C ILE A 148 4.17 9.60 -5.37
N SER A 149 4.70 9.44 -4.16
CA SER A 149 6.05 8.94 -3.91
C SER A 149 6.01 7.45 -3.66
N VAL A 150 6.77 6.67 -4.42
CA VAL A 150 6.91 5.22 -4.23
C VAL A 150 8.18 4.94 -3.44
N VAL A 151 8.03 4.39 -2.24
CA VAL A 151 9.12 4.02 -1.35
C VAL A 151 9.21 2.50 -1.35
N VAL A 152 10.31 1.97 -1.89
CA VAL A 152 10.57 0.52 -1.85
C VAL A 152 11.14 0.18 -0.49
N ASN A 153 10.44 -0.59 0.32
CA ASN A 153 10.94 -0.94 1.64
C ASN A 153 11.36 -2.41 1.72
N PHE A 154 12.66 -2.64 1.62
CA PHE A 154 13.28 -3.96 1.70
C PHE A 154 13.19 -4.60 3.09
N LEU A 155 12.82 -3.83 4.11
CA LEU A 155 12.65 -4.28 5.49
C LEU A 155 11.19 -4.60 5.82
N ASP A 156 10.27 -4.28 4.93
CA ASP A 156 8.85 -4.57 5.11
C ASP A 156 8.61 -6.09 5.09
N SER A 157 7.74 -6.57 5.99
CA SER A 157 7.24 -7.95 5.96
C SER A 157 6.03 -8.11 5.04
N TYR A 158 5.43 -7.00 4.62
CA TYR A 158 4.21 -6.96 3.84
C TYR A 158 4.53 -6.77 2.36
N TRP A 159 4.52 -7.89 1.64
CA TRP A 159 4.62 -7.95 0.18
C TRP A 159 3.51 -7.15 -0.52
N ARG A 160 2.38 -6.95 0.18
CA ARG A 160 1.12 -6.41 -0.34
C ARG A 160 1.16 -4.91 -0.65
N GLY A 161 2.19 -4.19 -0.19
CA GLY A 161 2.26 -2.73 -0.31
C GLY A 161 1.27 -2.03 0.63
N SER A 162 1.36 -0.70 0.70
CA SER A 162 0.45 0.15 1.50
C SER A 162 0.51 1.59 1.00
N ASN A 163 -0.52 2.38 1.27
CA ASN A 163 -0.53 3.81 1.00
C ASN A 163 -0.72 4.66 2.26
N PHE A 164 0.03 5.76 2.32
CA PHE A 164 0.00 6.78 3.37
C PHE A 164 -0.39 8.10 2.73
N ARG A 165 -1.61 8.57 3.01
CA ARG A 165 -2.06 9.88 2.54
C ARG A 165 -1.55 10.96 3.49
N LEU A 166 -0.66 11.80 2.99
CA LEU A 166 -0.05 12.90 3.74
C LEU A 166 -0.95 14.14 3.71
N LEU A 167 -1.30 14.57 2.49
CA LEU A 167 -2.17 15.72 2.24
C LEU A 167 -3.30 15.34 1.29
N ARG A 168 -4.12 16.32 0.89
CA ARG A 168 -5.27 16.08 0.02
C ARG A 168 -4.89 15.41 -1.31
N ASN A 169 -3.75 15.76 -1.90
CA ASN A 169 -3.27 15.28 -3.20
C ASN A 169 -1.83 14.73 -3.15
N ARG A 170 -1.30 14.47 -1.94
CA ARG A 170 0.06 13.94 -1.74
C ARG A 170 0.01 12.66 -0.93
N SER A 171 0.62 11.60 -1.46
CA SER A 171 0.67 10.29 -0.82
C SER A 171 2.04 9.63 -0.98
N ILE A 172 2.36 8.77 -0.03
CA ILE A 172 3.46 7.81 -0.14
C ILE A 172 2.85 6.42 -0.35
N ILE A 173 3.30 5.70 -1.36
CA ILE A 173 3.05 4.28 -1.51
C ILE A 173 4.30 3.56 -1.05
N THR A 174 4.17 2.65 -0.09
CA THR A 174 5.21 1.67 0.18
C THR A 174 4.95 0.41 -0.62
N THR A 175 6.01 -0.15 -1.18
CA THR A 175 5.99 -1.52 -1.69
C THR A 175 7.09 -2.30 -1.00
N GLY A 176 6.72 -3.46 -0.44
CA GLY A 176 7.69 -4.48 -0.08
C GLY A 176 8.38 -5.05 -1.34
N PRO A 177 9.40 -5.89 -1.14
CA PRO A 177 10.02 -6.63 -2.23
C PRO A 177 9.02 -7.59 -2.88
N SER A 178 9.10 -7.78 -4.21
CA SER A 178 8.23 -8.73 -4.91
C SER A 178 8.66 -10.19 -4.71
N ASP A 179 7.69 -11.10 -4.76
CA ASP A 179 7.83 -12.57 -4.74
C ASP A 179 8.24 -13.16 -6.08
N LYS A 180 8.30 -12.33 -7.12
CA LYS A 180 8.76 -12.69 -8.45
C LYS A 180 10.25 -12.34 -8.58
N LYS A 181 10.81 -12.61 -9.77
CA LYS A 181 12.20 -12.21 -10.10
C LYS A 181 12.41 -10.67 -10.08
N GLU A 182 11.34 -9.88 -10.04
CA GLU A 182 11.42 -8.42 -9.97
C GLU A 182 11.60 -7.96 -8.53
N VAL A 183 12.25 -6.81 -8.33
CA VAL A 183 12.47 -6.24 -6.99
C VAL A 183 11.19 -5.58 -6.43
N VAL A 184 10.30 -5.12 -7.30
CA VAL A 184 9.08 -4.38 -6.94
C VAL A 184 7.84 -5.02 -7.56
N SER A 185 6.71 -4.97 -6.85
CA SER A 185 5.43 -5.42 -7.40
C SER A 185 4.72 -4.26 -8.09
N TRP A 186 4.73 -4.27 -9.41
CA TRP A 186 4.04 -3.25 -10.21
C TRP A 186 2.54 -3.26 -10.02
N HIS A 187 1.96 -4.45 -9.82
CA HIS A 187 0.56 -4.59 -9.42
C HIS A 187 0.25 -3.75 -8.19
N ASN A 188 1.04 -3.92 -7.13
CA ASN A 188 0.79 -3.24 -5.86
C ASN A 188 1.00 -1.73 -6.00
N ILE A 189 2.03 -1.29 -6.75
CA ILE A 189 2.23 0.14 -7.00
C ILE A 189 0.99 0.75 -7.69
N VAL A 190 0.45 0.10 -8.72
CA VAL A 190 -0.75 0.59 -9.43
C VAL A 190 -1.97 0.54 -8.52
N HIS A 191 -2.18 -0.57 -7.81
CA HIS A 191 -3.28 -0.77 -6.88
C HIS A 191 -3.34 0.34 -5.81
N GLU A 192 -2.21 0.58 -5.14
CA GLU A 192 -2.10 1.61 -4.10
C GLU A 192 -2.20 3.04 -4.68
N ALA A 193 -1.74 3.26 -5.91
CA ALA A 193 -1.91 4.55 -6.60
C ALA A 193 -3.38 4.82 -6.92
N LEU A 194 -4.11 3.81 -7.37
CA LEU A 194 -5.55 3.91 -7.59
C LEU A 194 -6.28 4.20 -6.27
N HIS A 195 -5.92 3.57 -5.16
CA HIS A 195 -6.47 3.94 -3.84
C HIS A 195 -6.26 5.43 -3.54
N CYS A 196 -5.05 5.95 -3.76
CA CYS A 196 -4.78 7.38 -3.54
C CYS A 196 -5.72 8.27 -4.36
N ILE A 197 -5.82 7.99 -5.66
CA ILE A 197 -6.50 8.85 -6.63
C ILE A 197 -8.02 8.71 -6.53
N LEU A 198 -8.52 7.47 -6.44
CA LEU A 198 -9.94 7.20 -6.59
C LEU A 198 -10.73 7.38 -5.30
N ARG A 199 -10.08 7.33 -4.13
CA ARG A 199 -10.73 7.50 -2.82
C ARG A 199 -11.53 8.79 -2.67
N VAL A 200 -11.18 9.86 -3.40
CA VAL A 200 -11.96 11.11 -3.40
C VAL A 200 -13.35 10.95 -4.02
N TYR A 201 -13.50 10.04 -4.99
CA TYR A 201 -14.79 9.72 -5.61
C TYR A 201 -15.65 8.86 -4.67
N PHE A 202 -15.03 7.88 -4.00
CA PHE A 202 -15.71 7.04 -3.00
C PHE A 202 -16.23 7.85 -1.81
N LYS A 203 -15.43 8.77 -1.26
CA LYS A 203 -15.86 9.64 -0.16
C LYS A 203 -17.06 10.53 -0.53
N LYS A 204 -17.14 10.98 -1.78
CA LYS A 204 -18.28 11.77 -2.28
C LYS A 204 -19.51 10.89 -2.51
N ALA A 205 -19.31 9.67 -2.97
CA ALA A 205 -20.37 8.69 -3.15
C ALA A 205 -20.88 8.11 -1.82
N GLU A 206 -20.09 8.17 -0.74
CA GLU A 206 -20.38 7.52 0.56
C GLU A 206 -21.81 7.78 1.05
N LYS A 207 -22.27 9.03 0.96
CA LYS A 207 -23.61 9.44 1.39
C LYS A 207 -24.75 8.97 0.47
N LYS A 208 -24.42 8.44 -0.70
CA LYS A 208 -25.35 8.06 -1.77
C LYS A 208 -25.35 6.56 -2.07
N PHE A 209 -24.52 5.76 -1.40
CA PHE A 209 -24.58 4.30 -1.58
C PHE A 209 -25.87 3.76 -0.97
N SER A 210 -26.52 2.85 -1.70
CA SER A 210 -27.62 2.11 -1.11
C SER A 210 -27.08 1.16 -0.04
N GLN A 211 -27.82 1.04 1.07
CA GLN A 211 -27.53 0.05 2.11
C GLN A 211 -27.57 -1.39 1.57
N LYS A 212 -28.34 -1.61 0.49
CA LYS A 212 -28.44 -2.89 -0.20
C LYS A 212 -27.10 -3.29 -0.83
N LEU A 213 -26.46 -2.40 -1.60
CA LEU A 213 -25.17 -2.69 -2.23
C LEU A 213 -24.08 -2.95 -1.20
N ILE A 214 -24.07 -2.16 -0.11
CA ILE A 214 -23.20 -2.36 1.04
C ILE A 214 -23.38 -3.77 1.63
N LYS A 215 -24.62 -4.20 1.83
CA LYS A 215 -24.95 -5.52 2.38
C LYS A 215 -24.49 -6.65 1.44
N ILE A 216 -24.72 -6.52 0.13
CA ILE A 216 -24.28 -7.49 -0.87
C ILE A 216 -22.76 -7.65 -0.86
N ILE A 217 -22.02 -6.53 -0.87
CA ILE A 217 -20.55 -6.56 -0.85
C ILE A 217 -20.04 -7.22 0.43
N LYS A 218 -20.62 -6.91 1.59
CA LYS A 218 -20.28 -7.58 2.85
C LYS A 218 -20.53 -9.08 2.82
N GLN A 219 -21.70 -9.51 2.35
CA GLN A 219 -22.09 -10.92 2.31
C GLN A 219 -21.22 -11.72 1.34
N LYS A 220 -20.84 -11.11 0.21
CA LYS A 220 -20.05 -11.77 -0.84
C LYS A 220 -18.54 -11.67 -0.61
N THR A 221 -18.06 -10.76 0.23
CA THR A 221 -16.63 -10.71 0.60
C THR A 221 -16.28 -11.91 1.46
N LEU A 222 -15.46 -12.82 0.92
CA LEU A 222 -15.09 -14.06 1.57
C LEU A 222 -13.82 -13.92 2.42
N ASP A 223 -13.01 -12.88 2.17
CA ASP A 223 -11.77 -12.64 2.90
C ASP A 223 -12.05 -12.22 4.36
N LYS A 224 -11.64 -13.09 5.30
CA LYS A 224 -11.89 -12.92 6.75
C LYS A 224 -11.25 -11.64 7.29
N ASP A 225 -10.10 -11.23 6.75
CA ASP A 225 -9.38 -10.02 7.20
C ASP A 225 -10.18 -8.74 6.85
N TYR A 226 -11.02 -8.82 5.80
CA TYR A 226 -11.81 -7.69 5.34
C TYR A 226 -13.25 -7.70 5.86
N LYS A 227 -13.80 -8.82 6.34
CA LYS A 227 -15.20 -8.90 6.82
C LYS A 227 -15.55 -7.86 7.90
N ASN A 228 -14.58 -7.52 8.75
CA ASN A 228 -14.76 -6.58 9.87
C ASN A 228 -14.45 -5.11 9.49
N ASN A 229 -14.00 -4.84 8.26
CA ASN A 229 -13.76 -3.47 7.82
C ASN A 229 -15.05 -2.69 7.58
N THR A 230 -14.93 -1.36 7.51
CA THR A 230 -16.08 -0.53 7.12
C THR A 230 -16.57 -0.95 5.74
N SER A 231 -17.88 -0.89 5.53
CA SER A 231 -18.51 -1.21 4.24
C SER A 231 -17.81 -0.47 3.11
N MET A 232 -17.60 0.82 3.29
CA MET A 232 -16.94 1.68 2.31
C MET A 232 -15.54 1.25 1.93
N HIS A 233 -14.75 0.76 2.89
CA HIS A 233 -13.41 0.28 2.58
C HIS A 233 -13.47 -1.01 1.73
N GLN A 234 -14.42 -1.91 1.99
CA GLN A 234 -14.61 -3.11 1.16
C GLN A 234 -15.08 -2.78 -0.25
N ILE A 235 -15.98 -1.79 -0.42
CA ILE A 235 -16.41 -1.33 -1.74
C ILE A 235 -15.22 -0.76 -2.51
N GLU A 236 -14.47 0.15 -1.87
CA GLU A 236 -13.27 0.74 -2.46
C GLU A 236 -12.28 -0.36 -2.86
N GLU A 237 -11.93 -1.26 -1.95
CA GLU A 237 -11.02 -2.38 -2.21
C GLU A 237 -11.47 -3.26 -3.38
N THR A 238 -12.72 -3.71 -3.39
CA THR A 238 -13.30 -4.55 -4.45
C THR A 238 -13.20 -3.85 -5.81
N PHE A 239 -13.54 -2.55 -5.83
CA PHE A 239 -13.50 -1.76 -7.04
C PHE A 239 -12.06 -1.53 -7.53
N ILE A 240 -11.12 -1.24 -6.65
CA ILE A 240 -9.72 -1.03 -7.00
C ILE A 240 -9.08 -2.33 -7.51
N ARG A 241 -9.43 -3.48 -6.92
CA ARG A 241 -9.06 -4.82 -7.41
C ARG A 241 -9.60 -5.08 -8.82
N ALA A 242 -10.84 -4.66 -9.10
CA ALA A 242 -11.40 -4.72 -10.45
C ALA A 242 -10.71 -3.76 -11.42
N PHE A 243 -10.31 -2.57 -10.99
CA PHE A 243 -9.72 -1.56 -11.86
C PHE A 243 -8.26 -1.87 -12.20
N THR A 244 -7.48 -2.40 -11.25
CA THR A 244 -6.04 -2.60 -11.38
C THR A 244 -5.63 -3.37 -12.65
N PRO A 245 -6.28 -4.51 -13.01
CA PRO A 245 -5.96 -5.27 -14.22
C PRO A 245 -6.14 -4.51 -15.54
N LEU A 246 -7.04 -3.52 -15.60
CA LEU A 246 -7.21 -2.67 -16.80
C LEU A 246 -5.96 -1.86 -17.13
N ILE A 247 -5.12 -1.62 -16.12
CA ILE A 247 -3.89 -0.85 -16.24
C ILE A 247 -2.68 -1.77 -16.33
N THR A 248 -2.62 -2.80 -15.48
CA THR A 248 -1.43 -3.66 -15.40
C THR A 248 -1.32 -4.65 -16.55
N ASN A 249 -2.44 -5.00 -17.19
CA ASN A 249 -2.56 -6.07 -18.19
C ASN A 249 -1.96 -7.41 -17.72
N GLU A 250 -2.02 -7.70 -16.41
CA GLU A 250 -1.51 -8.95 -15.88
C GLU A 250 -2.37 -10.16 -16.30
N ASN A 251 -1.74 -11.34 -16.39
CA ASN A 251 -2.38 -12.61 -16.77
C ASN A 251 -3.68 -12.79 -15.97
N LYS A 252 -4.79 -12.62 -16.68
CA LYS A 252 -6.13 -12.48 -16.09
C LYS A 252 -6.51 -13.70 -15.25
N LEU A 253 -6.15 -14.90 -15.67
CA LEU A 253 -6.62 -16.16 -15.06
C LEU A 253 -6.23 -16.31 -13.58
N ASP A 254 -4.92 -16.33 -13.27
CA ASP A 254 -4.45 -16.51 -11.88
C ASP A 254 -4.96 -15.41 -10.94
N TYR A 255 -5.09 -14.18 -11.44
CA TYR A 255 -5.59 -13.05 -10.67
C TYR A 255 -7.09 -13.16 -10.40
N TRP A 256 -7.88 -13.55 -11.41
CA TRP A 256 -9.31 -13.76 -11.24
C TRP A 256 -9.62 -14.94 -10.32
N ASP A 257 -8.85 -16.03 -10.40
CA ASP A 257 -9.00 -17.16 -9.48
C ASP A 257 -8.68 -16.76 -8.03
N TYR A 258 -7.65 -15.95 -7.84
CA TYR A 258 -7.36 -15.35 -6.53
C TYR A 258 -8.52 -14.47 -6.03
N LEU A 259 -9.09 -13.63 -6.90
CA LEU A 259 -10.18 -12.72 -6.54
C LEU A 259 -11.51 -13.43 -6.33
N LYS A 260 -11.85 -14.46 -7.10
CA LYS A 260 -13.10 -15.22 -7.00
C LYS A 260 -13.31 -15.77 -5.59
N ASN A 261 -12.22 -16.16 -4.94
CA ASN A 261 -12.22 -16.73 -3.59
C ASN A 261 -12.14 -15.69 -2.46
N ARG A 262 -12.05 -14.39 -2.76
CA ARG A 262 -11.85 -13.31 -1.76
C ARG A 262 -12.77 -12.11 -1.97
N PHE A 263 -12.80 -11.62 -3.20
CA PHE A 263 -13.55 -10.46 -3.69
C PHE A 263 -14.33 -10.81 -4.97
N PRO A 264 -15.31 -11.72 -4.93
CA PRO A 264 -15.99 -12.25 -6.11
C PRO A 264 -16.71 -11.20 -6.95
N LEU A 265 -17.05 -10.04 -6.37
CA LEU A 265 -17.68 -8.93 -7.08
C LEU A 265 -16.71 -8.12 -7.94
N SER A 266 -15.40 -8.37 -7.85
CA SER A 266 -14.41 -7.64 -8.64
C SER A 266 -14.52 -7.96 -10.13
N GLU A 267 -14.81 -9.21 -10.50
CA GLU A 267 -14.92 -9.60 -11.91
C GLU A 267 -16.16 -9.00 -12.60
N PRO A 268 -17.37 -9.02 -12.02
CA PRO A 268 -18.51 -8.26 -12.56
C PRO A 268 -18.22 -6.77 -12.73
N ILE A 269 -17.61 -6.13 -11.72
CA ILE A 269 -17.23 -4.71 -11.81
C ILE A 269 -16.23 -4.48 -12.94
N TYR A 270 -15.23 -5.37 -13.09
CA TYR A 270 -14.26 -5.30 -14.17
C TYR A 270 -14.92 -5.28 -15.53
N LYS A 271 -15.91 -6.15 -15.79
CA LYS A 271 -16.62 -6.21 -17.08
C LYS A 271 -17.31 -4.87 -17.40
N ILE A 272 -17.95 -4.26 -16.41
CA ILE A 272 -18.59 -2.93 -16.58
C ILE A 272 -17.53 -1.85 -16.87
N LEU A 273 -16.42 -1.87 -16.14
CA LEU A 273 -15.33 -0.91 -16.35
C LEU A 273 -14.64 -1.09 -17.69
N GLU A 274 -14.41 -2.32 -18.14
CA GLU A 274 -13.84 -2.63 -19.45
C GLU A 274 -14.74 -2.10 -20.57
N GLU A 275 -16.05 -2.35 -20.48
CA GLU A 275 -17.02 -1.82 -21.45
C GLU A 275 -16.99 -0.29 -21.50
N LYS A 276 -17.08 0.39 -20.36
CA LYS A 276 -17.19 1.84 -20.31
C LYS A 276 -15.87 2.55 -20.62
N LEU A 277 -14.78 2.10 -20.01
CA LEU A 277 -13.49 2.80 -20.05
C LEU A 277 -12.66 2.41 -21.27
N VAL A 278 -12.63 1.12 -21.63
CA VAL A 278 -11.82 0.63 -22.75
C VAL A 278 -12.61 0.78 -24.06
N LYS A 279 -13.80 0.16 -24.15
CA LYS A 279 -14.59 0.20 -25.41
C LYS A 279 -15.24 1.56 -25.64
N GLY A 280 -15.85 2.13 -24.60
CA GLY A 280 -16.43 3.47 -24.64
C GLY A 280 -15.41 4.61 -24.73
N LYS A 281 -14.11 4.34 -24.51
CA LYS A 281 -13.01 5.33 -24.49
C LYS A 281 -13.29 6.52 -23.56
N VAL A 282 -14.00 6.28 -22.46
CA VAL A 282 -14.35 7.31 -21.47
C VAL A 282 -13.38 7.24 -20.29
N LYS A 283 -13.02 8.40 -19.73
CA LYS A 283 -12.24 8.44 -18.49
C LYS A 283 -13.13 8.22 -17.27
N PHE A 284 -12.62 7.47 -16.30
CA PHE A 284 -13.28 7.25 -15.03
C PHE A 284 -13.48 8.58 -14.27
N ASN A 285 -14.71 8.79 -13.81
CA ASN A 285 -15.12 9.95 -13.02
C ASN A 285 -16.31 9.60 -12.12
N GLN A 286 -16.90 10.60 -11.47
CA GLN A 286 -18.00 10.40 -10.52
C GLN A 286 -19.25 9.80 -11.18
N LYS A 287 -19.53 10.11 -12.45
CA LYS A 287 -20.68 9.57 -13.19
C LYS A 287 -20.48 8.08 -13.45
N ILE A 288 -19.30 7.68 -13.96
CA ILE A 288 -18.98 6.27 -14.18
C ILE A 288 -19.01 5.46 -12.89
N LEU A 289 -18.47 6.00 -11.78
CA LEU A 289 -18.57 5.34 -10.47
C LEU A 289 -20.02 5.05 -10.13
N ARG A 290 -20.90 6.05 -10.27
CA ARG A 290 -22.32 5.91 -9.94
C ARG A 290 -23.00 4.85 -10.82
N GLU A 291 -22.77 4.89 -12.13
CA GLU A 291 -23.34 3.92 -13.07
C GLU A 291 -22.88 2.49 -12.78
N VAL A 292 -21.62 2.28 -12.41
CA VAL A 292 -21.11 0.95 -12.04
C VAL A 292 -21.83 0.45 -10.78
N LEU A 293 -21.99 1.32 -9.78
CA LEU A 293 -22.64 0.96 -8.52
C LEU A 293 -24.14 0.67 -8.69
N GLU A 294 -24.83 1.49 -9.49
CA GLU A 294 -26.25 1.28 -9.84
C GLU A 294 -26.43 -0.01 -10.68
N GLY A 295 -25.51 -0.27 -11.62
CA GLY A 295 -25.49 -1.52 -12.39
C GLY A 295 -25.31 -2.75 -11.50
N MET A 296 -24.39 -2.69 -10.53
CA MET A 296 -24.20 -3.75 -9.53
C MET A 296 -25.45 -3.95 -8.68
N GLU A 297 -26.08 -2.88 -8.20
CA GLU A 297 -27.30 -2.99 -7.41
C GLU A 297 -28.45 -3.65 -8.20
N ASN A 298 -28.59 -3.33 -9.49
CA ASN A 298 -29.61 -3.91 -10.35
C ASN A 298 -29.34 -5.38 -10.69
N GLN A 299 -28.07 -5.79 -10.89
CA GLN A 299 -27.73 -7.18 -11.18
C GLN A 299 -28.04 -8.13 -10.02
N TYR A 300 -28.04 -7.62 -8.79
CA TYR A 300 -28.34 -8.38 -7.56
C TYR A 300 -29.68 -7.95 -6.95
N LYS A 301 -30.61 -7.46 -7.77
CA LYS A 301 -32.04 -7.37 -7.43
C LYS A 301 -32.67 -8.74 -7.47
#